data_AF-A0A3B8K1Q7-F1
#
_entry.id   AF-A0A3B8K1Q7-F1
#
_cell.length_a   1.000
_cell.length_b   1.000
_cell.length_c   1.000
_cell.angle_alpha   90.00
_cell.angle_beta   90.00
_cell.angle_gamma   90.00
#
_symmetry.space_group_name_H-M   'P 1'
#
loop_
_entity.id
_entity.type
_entity.pdbx_description
1 polymer ?
#
loop_
_entity_poly.entity_id
_entity_poly.type
_entity_poly.pdbx_seq_one_letter_code
_entity_poly.pdbx_strand_id
1 'polypeptide(L)'
;IVNFDAYGFFDSMLAYGEELEGFLRRGGCLGWGLVPTSEPVAQEDAFFLREKFYEGIRRLSRQGVSPDLLARQYLLTPSCGTGTLSVAQCEQVYRTTAELHTLLSSV
;
A
#
# COMPACT_ATOMS: atom_id res chain seq x y z
N ILE A 1 -8.37 -10.37 4.76
CA ILE A 1 -7.40 -9.39 4.21
C ILE A 1 -7.59 -9.36 2.70
N VAL A 2 -7.55 -8.19 2.06
CA VAL A 2 -7.46 -8.04 0.59
C VAL A 2 -6.12 -7.39 0.31
N ASN A 3 -5.22 -8.10 -0.39
CA ASN A 3 -3.91 -7.60 -0.77
C ASN A 3 -3.92 -7.24 -2.26
N PHE A 4 -3.41 -6.06 -2.62
CA PHE A 4 -3.42 -5.57 -4.00
C PHE A 4 -2.18 -4.75 -4.31
N ASP A 5 -1.84 -4.64 -5.59
CA ASP A 5 -0.77 -3.77 -6.07
C ASP A 5 -1.24 -2.31 -6.10
N ALA A 6 -0.97 -1.59 -5.02
CA ALA A 6 -1.26 -0.17 -4.88
C ALA A 6 -0.25 0.71 -5.62
N TYR A 7 0.92 0.17 -5.99
CA TYR A 7 1.93 0.94 -6.70
C TYR A 7 1.57 1.16 -8.16
N GLY A 8 1.22 0.06 -8.85
CA GLY A 8 0.93 0.04 -10.28
C GLY A 8 -0.56 0.03 -10.65
N PHE A 9 -1.43 -0.47 -9.77
CA PHE A 9 -2.84 -0.76 -10.12
C PHE A 9 -3.87 -0.17 -9.15
N PHE A 10 -3.49 0.85 -8.36
CA PHE A 10 -4.38 1.49 -7.40
C PHE A 10 -5.73 1.92 -7.99
N ASP A 11 -5.73 2.47 -9.20
CA ASP A 11 -6.93 3.01 -9.83
C ASP A 11 -8.03 1.97 -10.03
N SER A 12 -7.65 0.69 -10.19
CA SER A 12 -8.61 -0.41 -10.28
C SER A 12 -9.42 -0.61 -8.99
N MET A 13 -8.86 -0.25 -7.83
CA MET A 13 -9.53 -0.36 -6.53
C MET A 13 -10.60 0.69 -6.33
N LEU A 14 -10.54 1.83 -7.03
CA LEU A 14 -11.51 2.90 -6.89
C LEU A 14 -12.92 2.48 -7.32
N ALA A 15 -13.02 1.51 -8.24
CA ALA A 15 -14.29 0.97 -8.69
C ALA A 15 -15.06 0.19 -7.59
N TYR A 16 -14.38 -0.20 -6.51
CA TYR A 16 -14.92 -1.05 -5.44
C TYR A 16 -15.18 -0.30 -4.12
N GLY A 17 -15.38 1.02 -4.17
CA GLY A 17 -15.50 1.85 -2.96
C GLY A 17 -16.56 1.35 -1.97
N GLU A 18 -17.75 1.00 -2.45
CA GLU A 18 -18.84 0.49 -1.61
C GLU A 18 -18.49 -0.88 -0.98
N GLU A 19 -17.94 -1.79 -1.77
CA GLU A 19 -17.53 -3.12 -1.31
C GLU A 19 -16.38 -3.05 -0.30
N LEU A 20 -15.44 -2.12 -0.50
CA LEU A 20 -14.32 -1.88 0.40
C LEU A 20 -14.79 -1.31 1.73
N GLU A 21 -15.72 -0.35 1.73
CA GLU A 21 -16.33 0.16 2.95
C GLU A 21 -17.02 -0.96 3.74
N GLY A 22 -17.85 -1.76 3.06
CA GLY A 22 -18.52 -2.90 3.68
C GLY A 22 -17.53 -3.93 4.24
N PHE A 23 -16.46 -4.24 3.49
CA PHE A 23 -15.40 -5.15 3.92
C PHE A 23 -14.67 -4.64 5.16
N LEU A 24 -14.29 -3.36 5.19
CA LEU A 24 -13.58 -2.76 6.32
C LEU A 24 -14.46 -2.69 7.57
N ARG A 25 -15.75 -2.35 7.44
CA ARG A 25 -16.71 -2.36 8.56
C ARG A 25 -16.89 -3.73 9.22
N ARG A 26 -16.66 -4.82 8.49
CA ARG A 26 -16.67 -6.19 9.04
C ARG A 26 -15.34 -6.59 9.70
N GLY A 27 -14.41 -5.66 9.88
CA GLY A 27 -13.07 -5.94 10.42
C GLY A 27 -12.07 -6.42 9.36
N GLY A 28 -12.33 -6.15 8.08
CA GLY A 28 -11.39 -6.42 6.99
C GLY A 28 -10.07 -5.64 7.13
N CYS A 29 -9.09 -5.93 6.29
CA CYS A 29 -7.83 -5.18 6.28
C CYS A 29 -7.25 -5.19 4.87
N LEU A 30 -6.71 -4.05 4.44
CA LEU A 30 -6.12 -3.87 3.11
C LEU A 30 -4.59 -4.01 3.18
N GLY A 31 -4.04 -4.92 2.38
CA GLY A 31 -2.61 -4.99 2.11
C GLY A 31 -2.26 -4.05 0.97
N TRP A 32 -1.59 -2.94 1.30
CA TRP A 32 -1.15 -1.94 0.34
C TRP A 32 0.22 -2.34 -0.22
N GLY A 33 0.21 -3.00 -1.37
CA GLY A 33 1.39 -3.34 -2.15
C GLY A 33 2.03 -2.08 -2.75
N LEU A 34 2.78 -1.32 -1.94
CA LEU A 34 3.26 0.02 -2.29
C LEU A 34 4.73 0.06 -2.70
N VAL A 35 5.56 -0.88 -2.26
CA VAL A 35 6.98 -0.89 -2.63
C VAL A 35 7.16 -1.70 -3.92
N PRO A 36 7.59 -1.10 -5.04
CA PRO A 36 7.67 -1.80 -6.31
C PRO A 36 8.72 -2.92 -6.29
N THR A 37 8.40 -4.04 -6.91
CA THR A 37 9.31 -5.18 -7.09
C THR A 37 9.75 -5.40 -8.54
N SER A 38 9.51 -4.44 -9.43
CA SER A 38 9.93 -4.45 -10.84
C SER A 38 10.97 -3.36 -11.12
N GLU A 39 11.75 -3.52 -12.19
CA GLU A 39 12.81 -2.57 -12.53
C GLU A 39 12.33 -1.18 -12.98
N PRO A 40 13.09 -0.11 -12.61
CA PRO A 40 14.31 -0.14 -11.79
C PRO A 40 13.95 -0.33 -10.31
N VAL A 41 14.43 -1.45 -9.75
CA VAL A 41 13.95 -2.05 -8.49
C VAL A 41 14.33 -1.14 -7.33
N ALA A 42 13.33 -0.51 -6.72
CA ALA A 42 13.41 0.09 -5.38
C ALA A 42 14.48 1.19 -5.16
N GLN A 43 14.54 2.18 -6.05
CA GLN A 43 15.05 3.52 -5.69
C GLN A 43 13.94 4.46 -5.17
N GLU A 44 12.74 3.92 -4.95
CA GLU A 44 11.63 4.71 -4.45
C GLU A 44 11.92 5.24 -3.05
N ASP A 45 11.72 6.54 -2.89
CA ASP A 45 11.85 7.23 -1.63
C ASP A 45 10.65 6.88 -0.73
N ALA A 46 10.91 6.39 0.48
CA ALA A 46 9.88 6.10 1.46
C ALA A 46 8.97 7.32 1.73
N PHE A 47 9.49 8.55 1.62
CA PHE A 47 8.68 9.77 1.71
C PHE A 47 7.68 9.89 0.55
N PHE A 48 8.11 9.58 -0.67
CA PHE A 48 7.20 9.60 -1.83
C PHE A 48 6.13 8.51 -1.73
N LEU A 49 6.51 7.31 -1.28
CA LEU A 49 5.55 6.22 -1.04
C LEU A 49 4.53 6.57 0.06
N ARG A 50 4.96 7.31 1.09
CA ARG A 50 4.08 7.86 2.12
C ARG A 50 3.04 8.81 1.52
N GLU A 51 3.46 9.72 0.64
CA GLU A 51 2.52 10.61 -0.05
C GLU A 51 1.54 9.82 -0.94
N LYS A 52 2.01 8.79 -1.65
CA LYS A 52 1.15 7.90 -2.43
C LYS A 52 0.11 7.19 -1.56
N PHE A 53 0.50 6.72 -0.38
CA PHE A 53 -0.43 6.09 0.57
C PHE A 53 -1.53 7.05 0.99
N TYR A 54 -1.18 8.26 1.46
CA TYR A 54 -2.19 9.24 1.89
C TYR A 54 -3.05 9.76 0.75
N GLU A 55 -2.49 9.92 -0.45
CA GLU A 55 -3.29 10.23 -1.65
C GLU A 55 -4.26 9.10 -1.95
N GLY A 56 -3.83 7.85 -1.84
CA GLY A 56 -4.71 6.70 -1.99
C GLY A 56 -5.87 6.72 -0.98
N ILE A 57 -5.60 7.01 0.29
CA ILE A 57 -6.65 7.18 1.31
C ILE A 57 -7.65 8.27 0.89
N ARG A 58 -7.15 9.45 0.49
CA ARG A 58 -8.02 10.55 0.03
C ARG A 58 -8.88 10.14 -1.17
N ARG A 59 -8.30 9.42 -2.13
CA ARG A 59 -9.02 8.98 -3.35
C ARG A 59 -10.08 7.92 -3.05
N LEU A 60 -9.77 6.92 -2.22
CA LEU A 60 -10.77 5.92 -1.77
C LEU A 60 -11.85 6.55 -0.90
N SER A 61 -11.50 7.55 -0.09
CA SER A 61 -12.48 8.27 0.72
C SER A 61 -13.49 9.05 -0.13
N ARG A 62 -13.05 9.64 -1.26
CA ARG A 62 -13.96 10.22 -2.26
C ARG A 62 -14.89 9.20 -2.91
N GLN A 63 -14.55 7.90 -2.87
CA GLN A 63 -15.42 6.80 -3.32
C GLN A 63 -16.31 6.23 -2.20
N GLY A 64 -16.39 6.89 -1.04
CA GLY A 64 -17.29 6.53 0.07
C GLY A 64 -16.67 5.64 1.16
N VAL A 65 -15.37 5.34 1.07
CA VAL A 65 -14.69 4.54 2.11
C VAL A 65 -14.29 5.42 3.30
N SER A 66 -14.50 4.95 4.52
CA SER A 66 -14.10 5.67 5.72
C SER A 66 -12.57 5.88 5.77
N PRO A 67 -12.08 7.13 5.85
CA PRO A 67 -10.65 7.39 5.97
C PRO A 67 -10.06 6.85 7.28
N ASP A 68 -10.84 6.83 8.37
CA ASP A 68 -10.43 6.25 9.65
C ASP A 68 -10.21 4.75 9.56
N LEU A 69 -11.10 4.03 8.85
CA LEU A 69 -10.92 2.59 8.64
C LEU A 69 -9.70 2.32 7.75
N LEU A 70 -9.52 3.09 6.67
CA LEU A 70 -8.35 2.97 5.79
C LEU A 70 -7.03 3.22 6.53
N ALA A 71 -7.00 4.20 7.43
CA ALA A 71 -5.81 4.55 8.21
C ALA A 71 -5.51 3.54 9.34
N ARG A 72 -6.49 2.75 9.79
CA ARG A 72 -6.33 1.82 10.93
C ARG A 72 -6.26 0.35 10.53
N GLN A 73 -6.83 -0.02 9.39
CA GLN A 73 -6.97 -1.42 8.96
C GLN A 73 -6.16 -1.68 7.68
N TYR A 74 -4.85 -1.48 7.79
CA TYR A 74 -3.92 -1.72 6.69
C TYR A 74 -2.70 -2.56 7.10
N LEU A 75 -2.09 -3.17 6.09
CA LEU A 75 -0.75 -3.74 6.12
C LEU A 75 0.04 -3.14 4.97
N LEU A 76 1.34 -2.93 5.16
CA LEU A 76 2.24 -2.59 4.06
C LEU A 76 2.86 -3.86 3.50
N THR A 77 2.88 -3.97 2.18
CA THR A 77 3.51 -5.08 1.47
C THR A 77 4.30 -4.54 0.28
N PRO A 78 5.28 -5.30 -0.23
CA PRO A 78 5.78 -5.08 -1.59
C PRO A 78 4.63 -5.27 -2.60
N SER A 79 4.74 -4.65 -3.77
CA SER A 79 3.70 -4.68 -4.81
C SER A 79 3.48 -6.09 -5.38
N CYS A 80 4.52 -6.93 -5.40
CA CYS A 80 4.47 -8.34 -5.75
C CYS A 80 5.56 -9.13 -4.99
N GLY A 81 5.73 -10.41 -5.31
CA GLY A 81 6.82 -11.21 -4.75
C GLY A 81 8.19 -10.78 -5.26
N THR A 82 9.24 -11.04 -4.48
CA THR A 82 10.64 -10.72 -4.81
C THR A 82 11.41 -11.90 -5.43
N GLY A 83 10.73 -12.97 -5.82
CA GLY A 83 11.36 -14.24 -6.22
C GLY A 83 12.25 -14.18 -7.47
N THR A 84 12.11 -13.13 -8.28
CA THR A 84 12.95 -12.89 -9.48
C THR A 84 14.07 -11.89 -9.23
N LEU A 85 14.17 -11.32 -8.02
CA LEU A 85 15.16 -10.32 -7.66
C LEU A 85 16.42 -10.96 -7.12
N SER A 86 17.55 -10.26 -7.25
CA SER A 86 18.75 -10.58 -6.48
C SER A 86 18.52 -10.40 -4.98
N VAL A 87 19.35 -11.02 -4.15
CA VAL A 87 19.29 -10.86 -2.68
C VAL A 87 19.39 -9.38 -2.29
N ALA A 88 20.33 -8.63 -2.88
CA ALA A 88 20.51 -7.21 -2.60
C ALA A 88 19.27 -6.37 -2.94
N GLN A 89 18.62 -6.67 -4.07
CA GLN A 89 17.36 -6.03 -4.47
C GLN A 89 16.21 -6.39 -3.52
N CYS A 90 16.12 -7.65 -3.09
CA CYS A 90 15.14 -8.10 -2.10
C CYS A 90 15.34 -7.38 -0.76
N GLU A 91 16.57 -7.31 -0.27
CA GLU A 91 16.92 -6.57 0.96
C GLU A 91 16.53 -5.09 0.86
N GLN A 92 16.76 -4.45 -0.29
CA GLN A 92 16.38 -3.07 -0.53
C GLN A 92 14.84 -2.88 -0.45
N VAL A 93 14.06 -3.73 -1.13
CA VAL A 93 12.59 -3.69 -1.10
C VAL A 93 12.06 -3.79 0.34
N TYR A 94 12.55 -4.75 1.12
CA TYR A 94 12.08 -4.92 2.50
C TYR A 94 12.58 -3.82 3.44
N ARG A 95 13.76 -3.26 3.21
CA ARG A 95 14.25 -2.09 3.93
C ARG A 95 13.36 -0.87 3.69
N THR A 96 13.07 -0.56 2.44
CA THR A 96 12.15 0.53 2.07
C THR A 96 10.75 0.31 2.65
N THR A 97 10.27 -0.94 2.70
CA THR A 97 8.98 -1.29 3.33
C THR A 97 8.99 -0.97 4.83
N ALA A 98 10.08 -1.28 5.54
CA ALA A 98 10.25 -0.98 6.96
C ALA A 98 10.42 0.52 7.23
N GLU A 99 11.12 1.24 6.36
CA GLU A 99 11.26 2.71 6.44
C GLU A 99 9.89 3.39 6.26
N LEU A 100 9.11 2.98 5.26
CA LEU A 100 7.74 3.48 5.05
C LEU A 100 6.86 3.22 6.27
N HIS A 101 6.92 2.02 6.85
CA HIS A 101 6.18 1.71 8.08
C HIS A 101 6.53 2.68 9.22
N THR A 102 7.82 2.98 9.39
CA THR A 102 8.31 3.90 10.42
C THR A 102 7.76 5.31 10.21
N LEU A 103 7.76 5.80 8.97
CA LEU A 103 7.21 7.11 8.60
C LEU A 103 5.70 7.22 8.81
N LEU A 104 4.94 6.15 8.61
CA LEU A 104 3.48 6.15 8.83
C LEU A 104 3.10 5.98 10.30
N SER A 105 3.96 5.37 11.12
CA SER A 105 3.72 5.13 12.55
C SER A 105 4.11 6.30 13.46
N SER A 106 4.75 7.33 12.91
CA SER A 106 5.29 8.49 13.65
C SER A 106 4.35 9.71 13.66
N VAL A 107 3.09 9.51 13.28
CA VAL A 107 1.99 10.51 13.24
C VAL A 107 0.82 9.98 14.07
#